data_AF-A0CX39-F1
#
_entry.id   AF-A0CX39-F1
#
_cell.length_a   1.000
_cell.length_b   1.000
_cell.length_c   1.000
_cell.angle_alpha   90.00
_cell.angle_beta   90.00
_cell.angle_gamma   90.00
#
_symmetry.space_group_name_H-M   'P 1'
#
loop_
_entity.id
_entity.type
_entity.pdbx_description
1 polymer ?
#
loop_
_entity_poly.entity_id
_entity_poly.type
_entity_poly.pdbx_seq_one_letter_code
_entity_poly.pdbx_strand_id
1 'polypeptide(L)'
;MTNYMDPEEDQEIIDSILNALESDEERSFSPSMTRSETNRTYSPQIMRQQQYSIKKIQSPIIGFKLDCWAIQPFSLDEDSYLDGDLILKCKDQQNSRKIQSLFEKGDDEQKEYIFFQILPGIVQLANDIFGNYVVQRILEQGNEKQRQLIFDQLAQSILLLSYNTYGCRVAQKLLEISYNTDKFEQMFSILQSQIRNLVVDINGNHVIQKIAELMKSQKIDWLIEGVLGQIQKLSNDSHGCRLIQQILEQSATPQHIQRIIRFIG
;
A
#
# COMPACT_ATOMS: atom_id res chain seq x y z
N MET A 1 -5.53 -37.32 4.47
CA MET A 1 -6.94 -37.17 4.86
C MET A 1 -7.14 -35.74 5.29
N THR A 2 -7.69 -34.95 4.39
CA THR A 2 -8.08 -33.55 4.61
C THR A 2 -9.30 -33.51 5.53
N ASN A 3 -9.17 -32.94 6.72
CA ASN A 3 -10.32 -32.54 7.53
C ASN A 3 -10.95 -31.33 6.84
N TYR A 4 -11.92 -31.59 5.97
CA TYR A 4 -12.93 -30.60 5.62
C TYR A 4 -13.78 -30.40 6.89
N MET A 5 -13.70 -29.21 7.47
CA MET A 5 -14.63 -28.78 8.51
C MET A 5 -16.02 -28.53 7.90
N ASP A 6 -17.02 -28.76 8.73
CA ASP A 6 -18.43 -28.91 8.38
C ASP A 6 -19.08 -27.55 8.01
N PRO A 7 -19.70 -27.40 6.82
CA PRO A 7 -20.33 -26.14 6.39
C PRO A 7 -21.48 -25.64 7.27
N GLU A 8 -22.01 -26.46 8.18
CA GLU A 8 -23.10 -26.05 9.08
C GLU A 8 -22.63 -25.18 10.25
N GLU A 9 -21.38 -25.31 10.73
CA GLU A 9 -20.84 -24.47 11.82
C GLU A 9 -20.56 -23.01 11.38
N ASP A 10 -20.23 -22.79 10.11
CA ASP A 10 -20.01 -21.43 9.57
C ASP A 10 -21.32 -20.64 9.42
N GLN A 11 -22.45 -21.32 9.22
CA GLN A 11 -23.75 -20.67 9.01
C GLN A 11 -24.33 -20.12 10.32
N GLU A 12 -24.17 -20.82 11.45
CA GLU A 12 -24.60 -20.33 12.77
C GLU A 12 -23.82 -19.08 13.21
N ILE A 13 -22.53 -18.99 12.87
CA ILE A 13 -21.71 -17.81 13.19
C ILE A 13 -22.15 -16.61 12.35
N ILE A 14 -22.43 -16.81 11.07
CA ILE A 14 -22.91 -15.76 10.17
C ILE A 14 -24.28 -15.24 10.62
N ASP A 15 -25.21 -16.14 10.97
CA ASP A 15 -26.55 -15.76 11.43
C ASP A 15 -26.52 -15.07 12.80
N SER A 16 -25.58 -15.44 13.68
CA SER A 16 -25.38 -14.72 14.94
C SER A 16 -24.81 -13.32 14.76
N ILE A 17 -23.99 -13.09 13.73
CA ILE A 17 -23.42 -11.77 13.40
C ILE A 17 -24.49 -10.87 12.74
N LEU A 18 -25.31 -11.43 11.85
CA LEU A 18 -26.39 -10.68 11.18
C LEU A 18 -27.48 -10.25 12.17
N ASN A 19 -27.87 -11.12 13.10
CA ASN A 19 -28.84 -10.77 14.15
C ASN A 19 -28.31 -9.72 15.14
N ALA A 20 -27.00 -9.68 15.39
CA ALA A 20 -26.39 -8.63 16.21
C ALA A 20 -26.45 -7.25 15.53
N LEU A 21 -26.30 -7.22 14.20
CA LEU A 21 -26.32 -5.99 13.40
C LEU A 21 -27.74 -5.43 13.21
N GLU A 22 -28.77 -6.27 13.14
CA GLU A 22 -30.16 -5.82 13.03
C GLU A 22 -30.73 -5.24 14.34
N SER A 23 -30.09 -5.51 15.49
CA SER A 23 -30.57 -5.04 16.80
C SER A 23 -30.13 -3.62 17.18
N ASP A 24 -29.20 -3.00 16.44
CA ASP A 24 -28.63 -1.68 16.75
C ASP A 24 -29.23 -0.52 15.92
N GLU A 25 -30.04 -0.79 14.89
CA GLU A 25 -30.66 0.28 14.06
C GLU A 25 -31.98 0.86 14.63
N GLU A 26 -32.55 0.28 15.69
CA GLU A 26 -33.77 0.80 16.34
C GLU A 26 -33.49 1.51 17.68
N ARG A 27 -32.71 2.60 17.69
CA ARG A 27 -32.77 3.61 18.76
C ARG A 27 -32.81 5.04 18.23
N SER A 28 -34.05 5.43 17.95
CA SER A 28 -34.62 6.77 17.78
C SER A 28 -33.94 7.91 18.57
N PHE A 29 -33.80 9.07 17.92
CA PHE A 29 -33.93 10.37 18.59
C PHE A 29 -34.73 11.36 17.72
N SER A 30 -35.86 11.80 18.25
CA SER A 30 -36.77 12.81 17.69
C SER A 30 -36.41 14.24 18.15
N PRO A 31 -36.92 15.31 17.49
CA PRO A 31 -36.44 16.68 17.62
C PRO A 31 -37.25 17.57 18.57
N SER A 32 -36.59 18.43 19.36
CA SER A 32 -37.22 19.63 19.94
C SER A 32 -36.21 20.65 20.48
N MET A 33 -36.19 21.88 19.95
CA MET A 33 -36.53 23.13 20.66
C MET A 33 -35.96 24.40 19.99
N THR A 34 -36.92 25.21 19.52
CA THR A 34 -37.07 26.68 19.61
C THR A 34 -36.04 27.67 19.05
N ARG A 35 -36.64 28.65 18.39
CA ARG A 35 -36.13 29.82 17.67
C ARG A 35 -36.19 31.05 18.58
N SER A 36 -35.07 31.70 18.89
CA SER A 36 -34.98 33.16 19.12
C SER A 36 -33.54 33.60 19.43
N GLU A 37 -33.27 34.89 19.17
CA GLU A 37 -32.11 35.70 19.58
C GLU A 37 -30.95 35.75 18.56
N THR A 38 -31.13 36.47 17.45
CA THR A 38 -30.78 37.91 17.25
C THR A 38 -29.28 38.20 17.09
N ASN A 39 -28.93 38.54 15.84
CA ASN A 39 -27.94 39.54 15.42
C ASN A 39 -27.05 40.13 16.52
N ARG A 40 -25.75 39.80 16.48
CA ARG A 40 -24.68 40.74 16.83
C ARG A 40 -23.61 40.72 15.74
N THR A 41 -23.52 41.85 15.08
CA THR A 41 -22.41 42.35 14.26
C THR A 41 -21.06 42.15 14.97
N TYR A 42 -20.09 41.57 14.28
CA TYR A 42 -18.67 41.68 14.65
C TYR A 42 -17.81 42.03 13.44
N SER A 43 -17.04 43.10 13.63
CA SER A 43 -16.13 43.77 12.69
C SER A 43 -14.82 42.98 12.52
N PRO A 44 -14.16 42.99 11.35
CA PRO A 44 -12.99 42.16 11.06
C PRO A 44 -11.68 42.85 11.48
N GLN A 45 -11.31 42.76 12.75
CA GLN A 45 -9.94 43.07 13.19
C GLN A 45 -9.52 42.12 14.31
N ILE A 46 -8.29 41.59 14.19
CA ILE A 46 -7.56 40.69 15.10
C ILE A 46 -7.70 39.20 14.77
N MET A 47 -6.88 38.71 13.83
CA MET A 47 -6.27 37.37 13.92
C MET A 47 -4.83 37.44 13.40
N ARG A 48 -3.92 37.95 14.24
CA ARG A 48 -2.50 37.57 14.18
C ARG A 48 -2.25 36.68 15.39
N GLN A 49 -1.58 35.54 15.13
CA GLN A 49 -1.06 34.58 16.10
C GLN A 49 -2.10 33.68 16.78
N GLN A 50 -2.43 32.55 16.12
CA GLN A 50 -2.67 31.31 16.85
C GLN A 50 -1.71 30.26 16.31
N GLN A 51 -0.76 29.85 17.16
CA GLN A 51 0.05 28.66 16.95
C GLN A 51 -0.87 27.43 16.95
N TYR A 52 -0.83 26.65 15.86
CA TYR A 52 -1.50 25.36 15.77
C TYR A 52 -1.02 24.43 16.88
N SER A 53 -1.95 23.92 17.69
CA SER A 53 -1.68 22.90 18.72
C SER A 53 -2.27 21.57 18.29
N ILE A 54 -1.41 20.58 18.01
CA ILE A 54 -1.79 19.18 17.78
C ILE A 54 -2.38 18.63 19.09
N LYS A 55 -3.66 18.23 19.10
CA LYS A 55 -4.25 17.55 20.26
C LYS A 55 -4.45 16.06 19.97
N LYS A 56 -3.89 15.23 20.85
CA LYS A 56 -4.04 13.77 20.87
C LYS A 56 -5.49 13.43 21.22
N ILE A 57 -6.19 12.70 20.37
CA ILE A 57 -7.54 12.19 20.66
C ILE A 57 -7.47 10.66 20.67
N GLN A 58 -8.03 10.03 21.71
CA GLN A 58 -8.24 8.59 21.75
C GLN A 58 -9.65 8.31 21.22
N SER A 59 -9.76 7.53 20.14
CA SER A 59 -11.04 6.99 19.65
C SER A 59 -11.25 5.57 20.18
N PRO A 60 -12.46 5.18 20.63
CA PRO A 60 -12.75 3.86 21.19
C PRO A 60 -13.10 2.80 20.13
N ILE A 61 -12.72 2.99 18.86
CA ILE A 61 -13.00 2.00 17.80
C ILE A 61 -12.02 0.82 17.95
N ILE A 62 -12.55 -0.26 18.54
CA ILE A 62 -12.16 -1.67 18.49
C ILE A 62 -10.73 -1.93 17.96
N GLY A 63 -9.81 -2.20 18.90
CA GLY A 63 -8.70 -3.13 18.71
C GLY A 63 -7.40 -2.61 18.07
N PHE A 64 -7.42 -1.54 17.27
CA PHE A 64 -6.20 -0.96 16.71
C PHE A 64 -5.96 0.46 17.24
N LYS A 65 -4.95 0.62 18.10
CA LYS A 65 -4.43 1.95 18.48
C LYS A 65 -3.78 2.61 17.25
N LEU A 66 -4.56 3.33 16.46
CA LEU A 66 -4.06 4.29 15.49
C LEU A 66 -4.06 5.69 16.13
N ASP A 67 -2.88 6.33 16.16
CA ASP A 67 -2.76 7.75 16.49
C ASP A 67 -3.48 8.55 15.39
N CYS A 68 -4.70 9.01 15.65
CA CYS A 68 -5.47 9.82 14.73
C CYS A 68 -5.22 11.31 14.99
N TRP A 69 -4.73 12.01 13.97
CA TRP A 69 -4.56 13.46 13.98
C TRP A 69 -5.81 14.11 13.41
N ALA A 70 -6.61 14.77 14.26
CA ALA A 70 -7.77 15.56 13.81
C ALA A 70 -7.27 16.90 13.26
N ILE A 71 -7.22 17.01 11.93
CA ILE A 71 -6.92 18.26 11.22
C ILE A 71 -8.24 19.04 11.10
N GLN A 72 -8.26 20.29 11.58
CA GLN A 72 -9.43 21.18 11.39
C GLN A 72 -9.58 21.54 9.90
N PRO A 73 -10.81 21.77 9.40
CA PRO A 73 -11.01 22.14 8.00
C PRO A 73 -10.28 23.45 7.69
N PHE A 74 -9.44 23.42 6.66
CA PHE A 74 -8.88 24.61 6.02
C PHE A 74 -10.03 25.45 5.45
N SER A 75 -9.84 26.77 5.31
CA SER A 75 -10.80 27.62 4.59
C SER A 75 -10.71 27.35 3.09
N LEU A 76 -11.38 26.28 2.63
CA LEU A 76 -11.30 25.74 1.26
C LEU A 76 -12.40 26.32 0.37
N ASP A 77 -12.31 27.60 -0.02
CA ASP A 77 -13.18 28.10 -1.11
C ASP A 77 -12.65 27.68 -2.51
N GLU A 78 -11.35 27.36 -2.65
CA GLU A 78 -10.74 26.89 -3.92
C GLU A 78 -10.55 25.35 -4.02
N ASP A 79 -10.69 24.62 -2.92
CA ASP A 79 -10.32 23.20 -2.81
C ASP A 79 -11.50 22.26 -2.54
N SER A 80 -12.72 22.65 -2.94
CA SER A 80 -13.93 21.78 -2.92
C SER A 80 -13.72 20.37 -3.52
N TYR A 81 -12.68 20.21 -4.33
CA TYR A 81 -12.30 18.93 -4.91
C TYR A 81 -11.71 17.94 -3.90
N LEU A 82 -11.19 18.40 -2.76
CA LEU A 82 -10.67 17.55 -1.69
C LEU A 82 -11.75 17.11 -0.68
N ASP A 83 -12.98 17.63 -0.81
CA ASP A 83 -14.09 17.22 0.03
C ASP A 83 -14.55 15.78 -0.24
N GLY A 84 -15.11 15.12 0.77
CA GLY A 84 -15.64 13.77 0.67
C GLY A 84 -14.56 12.68 0.76
N ASP A 85 -14.91 11.45 0.39
CA ASP A 85 -14.04 10.28 0.55
C ASP A 85 -12.90 10.28 -0.48
N LEU A 86 -11.71 10.70 -0.04
CA LEU A 86 -10.51 10.71 -0.88
C LEU A 86 -10.03 9.31 -1.28
N ILE A 87 -10.29 8.28 -0.47
CA ILE A 87 -9.94 6.89 -0.82
C ILE A 87 -10.79 6.45 -2.01
N LEU A 88 -12.11 6.71 -1.98
CA LEU A 88 -12.99 6.43 -3.11
C LEU A 88 -12.58 7.20 -4.37
N LYS A 89 -12.19 8.48 -4.22
CA LYS A 89 -11.68 9.28 -5.35
C LYS A 89 -10.39 8.74 -5.94
N CYS A 90 -9.48 8.19 -5.12
CA CYS A 90 -8.26 7.54 -5.62
C CYS A 90 -8.54 6.29 -6.47
N LYS A 91 -9.72 5.69 -6.34
CA LYS A 91 -10.16 4.51 -7.10
C LYS A 91 -10.89 4.86 -8.39
N ASP A 92 -10.96 6.14 -8.75
CA ASP A 92 -11.48 6.60 -10.02
C ASP A 92 -10.34 7.03 -10.96
N GLN A 93 -10.51 6.78 -12.26
CA GLN A 93 -9.47 7.01 -13.27
C GLN A 93 -9.10 8.50 -13.41
N GLN A 94 -10.09 9.39 -13.42
CA GLN A 94 -9.83 10.82 -13.61
C GLN A 94 -9.40 11.44 -12.29
N ASN A 95 -10.03 11.04 -11.20
CA ASN A 95 -9.79 11.61 -9.90
C ASN A 95 -8.43 11.22 -9.32
N SER A 96 -8.00 9.97 -9.52
CA SER A 96 -6.64 9.53 -9.15
C SER A 96 -5.56 10.34 -9.86
N ARG A 97 -5.74 10.68 -11.15
CA ARG A 97 -4.79 11.51 -11.91
C ARG A 97 -4.72 12.93 -11.36
N LYS A 98 -5.87 13.50 -10.98
CA LYS A 98 -5.92 14.82 -10.35
C LYS A 98 -5.23 14.80 -8.98
N ILE A 99 -5.51 13.80 -8.13
CA ILE A 99 -4.86 13.64 -6.82
C ILE A 99 -3.34 13.48 -6.98
N GLN A 100 -2.88 12.72 -7.97
CA GLN A 100 -1.44 12.64 -8.28
C GLN A 100 -0.85 14.01 -8.63
N SER A 101 -1.52 14.79 -9.48
CA SER A 101 -1.06 16.14 -9.85
C SER A 101 -1.10 17.11 -8.68
N LEU A 102 -2.11 17.02 -7.80
CA LEU A 102 -2.20 17.82 -6.58
C LEU A 102 -1.08 17.45 -5.62
N PHE A 103 -0.81 16.15 -5.43
CA PHE A 103 0.29 15.72 -4.57
C PHE A 103 1.68 16.11 -5.13
N GLU A 104 1.81 16.20 -6.45
CA GLU A 104 3.04 16.64 -7.11
C GLU A 104 3.26 18.16 -6.96
N LYS A 105 2.24 18.97 -7.25
CA LYS A 105 2.35 20.43 -7.41
C LYS A 105 1.81 21.27 -6.26
N GLY A 106 1.00 20.67 -5.39
CA GLY A 106 0.40 21.35 -4.24
C GLY A 106 1.44 21.79 -3.23
N ASP A 107 1.03 22.64 -2.30
CA ASP A 107 1.86 23.02 -1.17
C ASP A 107 1.96 21.89 -0.13
N ASP A 108 2.80 22.08 0.88
CA ASP A 108 3.05 21.07 1.91
C ASP A 108 1.77 20.76 2.72
N GLU A 109 0.88 21.73 2.91
CA GLU A 109 -0.36 21.57 3.67
C GLU A 109 -1.37 20.70 2.90
N GLN A 110 -1.54 20.96 1.60
CA GLN A 110 -2.36 20.14 0.71
C GLN A 110 -1.83 18.71 0.62
N LYS A 111 -0.51 18.52 0.48
CA LYS A 111 0.11 17.18 0.48
C LYS A 111 -0.12 16.46 1.79
N GLU A 112 0.05 17.15 2.92
CA GLU A 112 -0.15 16.59 4.25
C GLU A 112 -1.61 16.18 4.45
N TYR A 113 -2.56 17.03 4.04
CA TYR A 113 -3.98 16.71 4.08
C TYR A 113 -4.33 15.47 3.25
N ILE A 114 -3.95 15.46 1.97
CA ILE A 114 -4.20 14.32 1.07
C ILE A 114 -3.62 13.03 1.66
N PHE A 115 -2.39 13.09 2.16
CA PHE A 115 -1.70 11.95 2.75
C PHE A 115 -2.50 11.36 3.92
N PHE A 116 -2.91 12.18 4.89
CA PHE A 116 -3.60 11.67 6.07
C PHE A 116 -5.00 11.15 5.81
N GLN A 117 -5.70 11.71 4.83
CA GLN A 117 -7.02 11.21 4.43
C GLN A 117 -6.94 9.83 3.77
N ILE A 118 -5.88 9.54 2.99
CA ILE A 118 -5.78 8.26 2.28
C ILE A 118 -4.98 7.18 3.02
N LEU A 119 -4.18 7.56 4.02
CA LEU A 119 -3.33 6.63 4.79
C LEU A 119 -4.11 5.42 5.33
N PRO A 120 -5.34 5.54 5.88
CA PRO A 120 -6.12 4.39 6.33
C PRO A 120 -6.44 3.37 5.22
N GLY A 121 -6.53 3.83 3.97
CA GLY A 121 -6.83 2.99 2.80
C GLY A 121 -5.61 2.58 1.99
N ILE A 122 -4.38 2.85 2.44
CA ILE A 122 -3.19 2.77 1.59
C ILE A 122 -2.93 1.37 1.02
N VAL A 123 -3.19 0.32 1.79
CA VAL A 123 -3.05 -1.08 1.35
C VAL A 123 -4.06 -1.41 0.25
N GLN A 124 -5.31 -0.94 0.40
CA GLN A 124 -6.36 -1.13 -0.59
C GLN A 124 -6.02 -0.37 -1.88
N LEU A 125 -5.54 0.86 -1.76
CA LEU A 125 -5.13 1.68 -2.90
C LEU A 125 -3.92 1.08 -3.62
N ALA A 126 -2.96 0.51 -2.90
CA ALA A 126 -1.79 -0.13 -3.51
C ALA A 126 -2.16 -1.29 -4.45
N ASN A 127 -3.27 -1.99 -4.19
CA ASN A 127 -3.79 -3.10 -5.00
C ASN A 127 -4.84 -2.69 -6.04
N ASP A 128 -5.15 -1.40 -6.13
CA ASP A 128 -6.21 -0.86 -6.99
C ASP A 128 -5.66 -0.45 -8.37
N ILE A 129 -6.44 -0.64 -9.43
CA ILE A 129 -6.06 -0.31 -10.82
C ILE A 129 -5.67 1.17 -11.01
N PHE A 130 -6.23 2.09 -10.22
CA PHE A 130 -5.91 3.52 -10.28
C PHE A 130 -5.20 3.99 -9.01
N GLY A 131 -5.60 3.48 -7.84
CA GLY A 131 -5.01 3.85 -6.55
C GLY A 131 -3.52 3.57 -6.47
N ASN A 132 -3.01 2.53 -7.15
CA ASN A 132 -1.59 2.16 -7.10
C ASN A 132 -0.68 3.29 -7.59
N TYR A 133 -1.15 4.13 -8.52
CA TYR A 133 -0.40 5.28 -9.03
C TYR A 133 -0.33 6.42 -8.00
N VAL A 134 -1.38 6.60 -7.21
CA VAL A 134 -1.39 7.58 -6.10
C VAL A 134 -0.37 7.15 -5.04
N VAL A 135 -0.37 5.87 -4.66
CA VAL A 135 0.59 5.34 -3.68
C VAL A 135 2.04 5.50 -4.17
N GLN A 136 2.31 5.15 -5.45
CA GLN A 136 3.63 5.36 -6.05
C GLN A 136 4.02 6.85 -6.06
N ARG A 137 3.10 7.75 -6.38
CA ARG A 137 3.37 9.19 -6.39
C ARG A 137 3.76 9.71 -5.01
N ILE A 138 3.11 9.22 -3.95
CA ILE A 138 3.44 9.61 -2.58
C ILE A 138 4.78 9.03 -2.15
N LEU A 139 5.09 7.79 -2.55
CA LEU A 139 6.42 7.21 -2.30
C LEU A 139 7.53 8.04 -2.95
N GLU A 140 7.29 8.59 -4.15
CA GLU A 140 8.27 9.40 -4.90
C GLU A 140 8.42 10.83 -4.37
N GLN A 141 7.31 11.49 -4.03
CA GLN A 141 7.27 12.93 -3.70
C GLN A 141 7.03 13.23 -2.23
N GLY A 142 6.63 12.24 -1.44
CA GLY A 142 6.36 12.39 -0.02
C GLY A 142 7.66 12.59 0.77
N ASN A 143 7.54 13.29 1.88
CA ASN A 143 8.63 13.49 2.82
C ASN A 143 9.00 12.19 3.56
N GLU A 144 10.11 12.20 4.28
CA GLU A 144 10.62 11.02 5.00
C GLU A 144 9.60 10.42 5.98
N LYS A 145 8.87 11.26 6.72
CA LYS A 145 7.83 10.83 7.66
C LYS A 145 6.68 10.12 6.95
N GLN A 146 6.21 10.65 5.81
CA GLN A 146 5.17 10.04 5.00
C GLN A 146 5.62 8.70 4.42
N ARG A 147 6.85 8.62 3.90
CA ARG A 147 7.42 7.36 3.40
C ARG A 147 7.52 6.32 4.49
N GLN A 148 8.01 6.69 5.67
CA GLN A 148 8.12 5.79 6.81
C GLN A 148 6.76 5.19 7.20
N LEU A 149 5.72 6.03 7.28
CA LEU A 149 4.36 5.57 7.56
C LEU A 149 3.82 4.62 6.47
N ILE A 150 4.13 4.86 5.19
CA ILE A 150 3.77 3.92 4.12
C ILE A 150 4.54 2.60 4.27
N PHE A 151 5.85 2.64 4.56
CA PHE A 151 6.63 1.42 4.78
C PHE A 151 6.07 0.59 5.94
N ASP A 152 5.66 1.24 7.03
CA ASP A 152 5.10 0.54 8.18
C ASP A 152 3.77 -0.17 7.87
N GLN A 153 2.97 0.38 6.94
CA GLN A 153 1.73 -0.24 6.47
C GLN A 153 1.95 -1.31 5.39
N LEU A 154 2.83 -1.06 4.41
CA LEU A 154 2.94 -1.89 3.21
C LEU A 154 4.00 -2.98 3.28
N ALA A 155 5.07 -2.82 4.09
CA ALA A 155 6.17 -3.80 4.12
C ALA A 155 5.70 -5.19 4.57
N GLN A 156 4.73 -5.27 5.49
CA GLN A 156 4.13 -6.54 5.93
C GLN A 156 3.29 -7.20 4.83
N SER A 157 2.76 -6.39 3.90
CA SER A 157 1.95 -6.85 2.77
C SER A 157 2.76 -7.06 1.49
N ILE A 158 4.11 -6.98 1.55
CA ILE A 158 4.96 -7.02 0.35
C ILE A 158 4.75 -8.29 -0.50
N LEU A 159 4.52 -9.42 0.16
CA LEU A 159 4.26 -10.69 -0.52
C LEU A 159 2.92 -10.65 -1.27
N LEU A 160 1.85 -10.19 -0.61
CA LEU A 160 0.53 -10.05 -1.23
C LEU A 160 0.56 -9.06 -2.40
N LEU A 161 1.23 -7.92 -2.22
CA LEU A 161 1.44 -6.93 -3.27
C LEU A 161 2.15 -7.54 -4.48
N SER A 162 3.15 -8.40 -4.25
CA SER A 162 3.93 -9.01 -5.33
C SER A 162 3.11 -9.91 -6.25
N TYR A 163 2.09 -10.61 -5.72
CA TYR A 163 1.18 -11.43 -6.51
C TYR A 163 0.05 -10.64 -7.18
N ASN A 164 -0.16 -9.37 -6.81
CA ASN A 164 -1.23 -8.54 -7.36
C ASN A 164 -0.80 -7.84 -8.66
N THR A 165 -1.69 -7.80 -9.65
CA THR A 165 -1.44 -7.19 -10.98
C THR A 165 -1.04 -5.71 -10.92
N TYR A 166 -1.55 -4.96 -9.94
CA TYR A 166 -1.23 -3.54 -9.73
C TYR A 166 -0.26 -3.35 -8.56
N GLY A 167 -0.46 -4.12 -7.48
CA GLY A 167 0.37 -4.10 -6.29
C GLY A 167 1.83 -4.42 -6.57
N CYS A 168 2.14 -5.24 -7.59
CA CYS A 168 3.52 -5.60 -7.92
C CYS A 168 4.34 -4.38 -8.34
N ARG A 169 3.70 -3.32 -8.86
CA ARG A 169 4.34 -2.05 -9.20
C ARG A 169 4.70 -1.25 -7.95
N VAL A 170 3.78 -1.23 -6.98
CA VAL A 170 4.03 -0.62 -5.66
C VAL A 170 5.14 -1.37 -4.92
N ALA A 171 5.13 -2.71 -4.95
CA ALA A 171 6.19 -3.54 -4.37
C ALA A 171 7.57 -3.22 -4.97
N GLN A 172 7.66 -3.12 -6.30
CA GLN A 172 8.90 -2.71 -7.00
C GLN A 172 9.38 -1.33 -6.53
N LYS A 173 8.47 -0.35 -6.40
CA LYS A 173 8.79 1.01 -5.94
C LYS A 173 9.26 1.04 -4.48
N LEU A 174 8.62 0.25 -3.60
CA LEU A 174 9.03 0.11 -2.20
C LEU A 174 10.47 -0.43 -2.11
N LEU A 175 10.79 -1.47 -2.88
CA LEU A 175 12.12 -2.07 -2.93
C LEU A 175 13.18 -1.10 -3.50
N GLU A 176 12.82 -0.35 -4.54
CA GLU A 176 13.70 0.67 -5.14
C GLU A 176 14.06 1.77 -4.14
N ILE A 177 13.07 2.32 -3.43
CA ILE A 177 13.28 3.43 -2.49
C ILE A 177 13.99 2.98 -1.21
N SER A 178 13.71 1.77 -0.74
CA SER A 178 14.30 1.23 0.50
C SER A 178 15.66 0.57 0.29
N TYR A 179 16.18 0.49 -0.95
CA TYR A 179 17.41 -0.22 -1.22
C TYR A 179 18.57 0.26 -0.33
N ASN A 180 19.34 -0.68 0.23
CA ASN A 180 20.38 -0.45 1.26
C ASN A 180 19.86 0.06 2.63
N THR A 181 18.62 -0.26 3.00
CA THR A 181 18.08 0.00 4.35
C THR A 181 17.61 -1.30 5.01
N ASP A 182 17.44 -1.29 6.33
CA ASP A 182 16.88 -2.42 7.08
C ASP A 182 15.48 -2.83 6.59
N LYS A 183 14.69 -1.86 6.07
CA LYS A 183 13.37 -2.12 5.49
C LYS A 183 13.47 -2.97 4.21
N PHE A 184 14.49 -2.74 3.39
CA PHE A 184 14.72 -3.57 2.21
C PHE A 184 15.09 -4.99 2.62
N GLU A 185 16.01 -5.16 3.57
CA GLU A 185 16.43 -6.49 4.06
C GLU A 185 15.24 -7.26 4.65
N GLN A 186 14.37 -6.58 5.40
CA GLN A 186 13.13 -7.17 5.93
C GLN A 186 12.21 -7.67 4.81
N MET A 187 11.90 -6.82 3.83
CA MET A 187 11.04 -7.18 2.71
C MET A 187 11.66 -8.26 1.82
N PHE A 188 12.96 -8.15 1.56
CA PHE A 188 13.72 -9.12 0.78
C PHE A 188 13.69 -10.50 1.44
N SER A 189 13.89 -10.60 2.76
CA SER A 189 13.82 -11.88 3.47
C SER A 189 12.46 -12.58 3.31
N ILE A 190 11.36 -11.82 3.38
CA ILE A 190 10.00 -12.35 3.15
C ILE A 190 9.88 -12.89 1.72
N LEU A 191 10.28 -12.12 0.72
CA LEU A 191 10.18 -12.50 -0.69
C LEU A 191 11.10 -13.67 -1.04
N GLN A 192 12.32 -13.69 -0.49
CA GLN A 192 13.29 -14.76 -0.69
C GLN A 192 12.74 -16.11 -0.20
N SER A 193 11.99 -16.12 0.90
CA SER A 193 11.35 -17.36 1.41
C SER A 193 10.32 -17.96 0.44
N GLN A 194 9.77 -17.14 -0.46
CA GLN A 194 8.74 -17.52 -1.44
C GLN A 194 9.24 -17.49 -2.88
N ILE A 195 10.56 -17.41 -3.09
CA ILE A 195 11.13 -17.15 -4.41
C ILE A 195 10.66 -18.15 -5.48
N ARG A 196 10.55 -19.44 -5.15
CA ARG A 196 10.13 -20.49 -6.11
C ARG A 196 8.74 -20.23 -6.70
N ASN A 197 7.85 -19.66 -5.89
CA ASN A 197 6.49 -19.32 -6.31
C ASN A 197 6.50 -17.99 -7.09
N LEU A 198 7.27 -17.01 -6.61
CA LEU A 198 7.35 -15.68 -7.22
C LEU A 198 7.97 -15.71 -8.63
N VAL A 199 9.00 -16.54 -8.87
CA VAL A 199 9.68 -16.57 -10.19
C VAL A 199 8.79 -17.12 -11.31
N VAL A 200 7.82 -17.99 -10.98
CA VAL A 200 6.87 -18.56 -11.97
C VAL A 200 5.53 -17.83 -12.00
N ASP A 201 5.32 -16.86 -11.12
CA ASP A 201 4.10 -16.03 -11.09
C ASP A 201 4.18 -14.90 -12.12
N ILE A 202 3.05 -14.54 -12.72
CA ILE A 202 2.97 -13.52 -13.77
C ILE A 202 3.32 -12.11 -13.26
N ASN A 203 3.07 -11.82 -11.99
CA ASN A 203 3.34 -10.52 -11.36
C ASN A 203 4.62 -10.56 -10.52
N GLY A 204 4.78 -11.62 -9.72
CA GLY A 204 5.90 -11.84 -8.81
C GLY A 204 7.24 -11.86 -9.52
N ASN A 205 7.31 -12.38 -10.76
CA ASN A 205 8.55 -12.44 -11.51
C ASN A 205 9.15 -11.04 -11.74
N HIS A 206 8.31 -10.01 -11.89
CA HIS A 206 8.75 -8.63 -12.07
C HIS A 206 9.34 -8.05 -10.78
N VAL A 207 8.81 -8.45 -9.63
CA VAL A 207 9.37 -8.06 -8.33
C VAL A 207 10.74 -8.71 -8.13
N ILE A 208 10.89 -10.00 -8.46
CA ILE A 208 12.18 -10.69 -8.39
C ILE A 208 13.20 -10.08 -9.36
N GLN A 209 12.80 -9.77 -10.60
CA GLN A 209 13.66 -9.05 -11.56
C GLN A 209 14.13 -7.72 -10.98
N LYS A 210 13.23 -6.94 -10.35
CA LYS A 210 13.59 -5.67 -9.72
C LYS A 210 14.64 -5.84 -8.62
N ILE A 211 14.51 -6.85 -7.77
CA ILE A 211 15.50 -7.15 -6.72
C ILE A 211 16.86 -7.48 -7.35
N ALA A 212 16.86 -8.34 -8.36
CA ALA A 212 18.09 -8.72 -9.07
C ALA A 212 18.73 -7.55 -9.83
N GLU A 213 17.94 -6.60 -10.33
CA GLU A 213 18.41 -5.35 -10.96
C GLU A 213 19.08 -4.43 -9.93
N LEU A 214 18.51 -4.31 -8.74
CA LEU A 214 19.03 -3.46 -7.66
C LEU A 214 20.35 -4.01 -7.11
N MET A 215 20.42 -5.33 -6.89
CA MET A 215 21.58 -6.00 -6.28
C MET A 215 22.76 -6.18 -7.25
N LYS A 216 22.50 -6.14 -8.57
CA LYS A 216 23.43 -6.20 -9.74
C LYS A 216 24.39 -7.39 -9.83
N SER A 217 24.90 -7.92 -8.72
CA SER A 217 25.83 -9.06 -8.63
C SER A 217 26.21 -9.43 -7.18
N GLN A 218 25.76 -8.68 -6.17
CA GLN A 218 25.97 -9.08 -4.78
C GLN A 218 24.99 -10.21 -4.44
N LYS A 219 25.50 -11.44 -4.28
CA LYS A 219 24.76 -12.65 -3.91
C LYS A 219 23.72 -13.05 -4.99
N ILE A 220 24.12 -13.78 -6.03
CA ILE A 220 23.16 -14.36 -7.01
C ILE A 220 22.59 -15.72 -6.54
N ASP A 221 23.18 -16.33 -5.51
CA ASP A 221 22.83 -17.68 -5.05
C ASP A 221 21.35 -17.82 -4.69
N TRP A 222 20.76 -16.81 -4.02
CA TRP A 222 19.35 -16.84 -3.67
C TRP A 222 18.46 -16.98 -4.90
N LEU A 223 18.81 -16.31 -5.99
CA LEU A 223 18.06 -16.34 -7.24
C LEU A 223 18.26 -17.67 -7.97
N ILE A 224 19.50 -18.18 -8.00
CA ILE A 224 19.80 -19.52 -8.54
C ILE A 224 18.91 -20.55 -7.83
N GLU A 225 18.91 -20.59 -6.50
CA GLU A 225 18.13 -21.55 -5.71
C GLU A 225 16.63 -21.48 -6.02
N GLY A 226 16.09 -20.29 -6.29
CA GLY A 226 14.68 -20.14 -6.66
C GLY A 226 14.32 -20.65 -8.04
N VAL A 227 15.21 -20.51 -9.03
CA VAL A 227 14.96 -21.00 -10.40
C VAL A 227 15.32 -22.47 -10.59
N LEU A 228 16.12 -23.06 -9.70
CA LEU A 228 16.47 -24.48 -9.76
C LEU A 228 15.20 -25.36 -9.80
N GLY A 229 15.12 -26.24 -10.81
CA GLY A 229 13.96 -27.09 -11.08
C GLY A 229 12.83 -26.42 -11.86
N GLN A 230 12.91 -25.11 -12.12
CA GLN A 230 11.94 -24.34 -12.93
C GLN A 230 12.54 -23.81 -14.23
N ILE A 231 13.83 -24.06 -14.49
CA ILE A 231 14.58 -23.47 -15.61
C ILE A 231 13.88 -23.71 -16.95
N GLN A 232 13.48 -24.96 -17.26
CA GLN A 232 12.82 -25.27 -18.53
C GLN A 232 11.49 -24.50 -18.71
N LYS A 233 10.72 -24.35 -17.63
CA LYS A 233 9.47 -23.57 -17.65
C LYS A 233 9.75 -22.08 -17.86
N LEU A 234 10.71 -21.53 -17.10
CA LEU A 234 11.08 -20.12 -17.17
C LEU A 234 11.71 -19.76 -18.51
N SER A 235 12.53 -20.62 -19.10
CA SER A 235 13.15 -20.41 -20.42
C SER A 235 12.12 -20.33 -21.55
N ASN A 236 10.99 -21.03 -21.42
CA ASN A 236 9.89 -20.99 -22.39
C ASN A 236 8.86 -19.88 -22.10
N ASP A 237 8.97 -19.21 -20.94
CA ASP A 237 8.09 -18.11 -20.57
C ASP A 237 8.64 -16.76 -21.06
N SER A 238 7.75 -15.90 -21.58
CA SER A 238 8.13 -14.60 -22.16
C SER A 238 8.75 -13.63 -21.16
N HIS A 239 8.48 -13.82 -19.86
CA HIS A 239 9.03 -13.00 -18.78
C HIS A 239 10.08 -13.76 -17.97
N GLY A 240 9.89 -15.07 -17.75
CA GLY A 240 10.82 -15.95 -17.05
C GLY A 240 12.19 -16.05 -17.74
N CYS A 241 12.25 -15.93 -19.07
CA CYS A 241 13.52 -16.02 -19.79
C CYS A 241 14.46 -14.84 -19.44
N ARG A 242 13.91 -13.67 -19.08
CA ARG A 242 14.68 -12.50 -18.64
C ARG A 242 15.40 -12.76 -17.33
N LEU A 243 14.77 -13.47 -16.39
CA LEU A 243 15.43 -13.89 -15.15
C LEU A 243 16.61 -14.81 -15.44
N ILE A 244 16.46 -15.77 -16.36
CA ILE A 244 17.56 -16.66 -16.75
C ILE A 244 18.70 -15.87 -17.42
N GLN A 245 18.39 -14.97 -18.34
CA GLN A 245 19.39 -14.09 -18.97
C GLN A 245 20.13 -13.26 -17.92
N GLN A 246 19.40 -12.65 -16.99
CA GLN A 246 19.98 -11.85 -15.92
C GLN A 246 20.89 -12.68 -15.01
N ILE A 247 20.50 -13.90 -14.65
CA ILE A 247 21.38 -14.81 -13.89
C ILE A 247 22.65 -15.10 -14.68
N LEU A 248 22.55 -15.38 -15.98
CA LEU A 248 23.72 -15.67 -16.82
C LEU A 248 24.65 -14.45 -16.96
N GLU A 249 24.09 -13.26 -17.12
CA GLU A 249 24.84 -12.00 -17.19
C GLU A 249 25.53 -11.65 -15.86
N GLN A 250 24.88 -11.94 -14.74
CA GLN A 250 25.39 -11.64 -13.39
C GLN A 250 26.25 -12.78 -12.81
N SER A 251 26.23 -13.97 -13.41
CA SER A 251 27.04 -15.11 -12.99
C SER A 251 28.51 -14.90 -13.37
N ALA A 252 29.27 -14.34 -12.43
CA ALA A 252 30.69 -14.04 -12.63
C ALA A 252 31.59 -15.30 -12.68
N THR A 253 31.09 -16.48 -12.31
CA THR A 253 31.91 -17.69 -12.15
C THR A 253 31.44 -18.85 -13.02
N PRO A 254 32.37 -19.61 -13.65
CA PRO A 254 32.06 -20.83 -14.38
C PRO A 254 31.24 -21.86 -13.58
N GLN A 255 31.36 -21.84 -12.25
CA GLN A 255 30.64 -22.73 -11.34
C GLN A 255 29.13 -22.45 -11.30
N HIS A 256 28.70 -21.18 -11.32
CA HIS A 256 27.27 -20.83 -11.38
C HIS A 256 26.65 -21.24 -12.71
N ILE A 257 27.38 -20.98 -13.81
CA ILE A 257 26.98 -21.39 -15.17
C ILE A 257 26.88 -22.92 -15.25
N GLN A 258 27.85 -23.66 -14.69
CA GLN A 258 27.79 -25.12 -14.64
C GLN A 258 26.62 -25.64 -13.80
N ARG A 259 26.28 -24.99 -12.67
CA ARG A 259 25.08 -25.36 -11.90
C ARG A 259 23.83 -25.22 -12.75
N ILE A 260 23.67 -24.11 -13.48
CA ILE A 260 22.51 -23.86 -14.35
C ILE A 260 22.46 -24.88 -15.51
N ILE A 261 23.57 -25.10 -16.22
CA ILE A 261 23.65 -26.01 -17.37
C ILE A 261 23.31 -27.46 -16.98
N ARG A 262 23.76 -27.92 -15.81
CA ARG A 262 23.46 -29.30 -15.33
C ARG A 262 21.97 -29.58 -15.13
N PHE A 263 21.14 -28.55 -14.96
CA PHE A 263 19.70 -28.70 -14.80
C PHE A 263 18.91 -28.42 -16.09
N ILE A 264 19.59 -28.06 -17.19
CA ILE A 264 18.99 -27.95 -18.52
C ILE A 264 19.05 -29.30 -19.27
N GLY A 265 19.90 -30.23 -18.81
CA GLY A 265 20.10 -31.57 -19.38
C GLY A 265 19.16 -32.62 -18.81
#